data_AF-A0A7K2Z128-F1
#
_entry.id   AF-A0A7K2Z128-F1
#
_cell.length_a   1.000
_cell.length_b   1.000
_cell.length_c   1.000
_cell.angle_alpha   90.00
_cell.angle_beta   90.00
_cell.angle_gamma   90.00
#
_symmetry.space_group_name_H-M   'P 1'
#
loop_
_entity.id
_entity.type
_entity.pdbx_description
1 polymer ?
#
loop_
_entity_poly.entity_id
_entity_poly.type
_entity_poly.pdbx_seq_one_letter_code
_entity_poly.pdbx_strand_id
1 'polypeptide(L)' 'MAEENSPYSPRLESILRLARATAHSHGLETTGVEHVFLAILAEPHAIPTQVLTRTGRINGLRDDLLEVLNSDLYRQGTE' A
#
# COMPACT_ATOMS: atom_id res chain seq x y z
N MET A 1 -1.30 17.75 20.87
CA MET A 1 -0.25 16.77 21.22
C MET A 1 0.81 16.92 20.14
N ALA A 2 2.01 17.36 20.51
CA ALA A 2 3.07 17.63 19.53
C ALA A 2 3.42 16.33 18.80
N GLU A 3 3.41 16.33 17.47
CA GLU A 3 4.06 15.26 16.72
C GLU A 3 5.56 15.38 16.98
N GLU A 4 6.02 14.52 17.88
CA GLU A 4 7.43 14.21 18.09
C GLU A 4 8.03 13.83 16.73
N ASN A 5 9.12 14.51 16.37
CA ASN A 5 9.75 14.56 15.06
C ASN A 5 9.87 13.17 14.40
N SER A 6 8.84 12.78 13.66
CA SER A 6 8.78 11.49 13.00
C SER A 6 9.93 11.40 11.99
N PRO A 7 10.64 10.26 11.91
CA PRO A 7 11.74 10.08 10.97
C PRO A 7 11.27 10.01 9.51
N TYR A 8 9.97 10.16 9.26
CA TYR A 8 9.34 9.99 7.97
C TYR A 8 8.81 11.31 7.42
N SER A 9 8.87 11.46 6.09
CA SER A 9 8.20 12.58 5.43
C SER A 9 6.68 12.52 5.64
N PRO A 10 5.95 13.65 5.67
CA PRO A 10 4.50 13.67 5.79
C PRO A 10 3.76 12.77 4.78
N ARG A 11 4.33 12.62 3.56
CA ARG A 11 3.78 11.72 2.54
C ARG A 11 3.93 10.25 2.94
N LEU A 12 5.10 9.86 3.44
CA LEU A 12 5.33 8.49 3.88
C LEU A 12 4.42 8.14 5.06
N GLU A 13 4.22 9.06 6.00
CA GLU A 13 3.26 8.84 7.09
C GLU A 13 1.82 8.67 6.61
N SER A 14 1.41 9.48 5.63
CA SER A 14 0.10 9.33 4.99
C SER A 14 -0.06 7.93 4.37
N ILE A 15 0.96 7.47 3.63
CA ILE A 15 1.01 6.14 3.03
C ILE A 15 0.93 5.05 4.11
N LEU A 16 1.69 5.17 5.21
CA LEU A 16 1.68 4.17 6.29
C LEU A 16 0.34 4.13 7.03
N ARG A 17 -0.30 5.29 7.27
CA ARG A 17 -1.67 5.34 7.80
C ARG A 17 -2.66 4.65 6.87
N LEU A 18 -2.57 4.94 5.58
CA LEU A 18 -3.46 4.34 4.58
C LEU A 18 -3.24 2.83 4.46
N ALA A 19 -1.99 2.37 4.52
CA ALA A 19 -1.64 0.95 4.53
C ALA A 19 -2.27 0.24 5.73
N ARG A 20 -2.14 0.82 6.94
CA ARG A 20 -2.79 0.29 8.15
C ARG A 20 -4.31 0.27 8.04
N ALA A 21 -4.92 1.33 7.51
CA ALA A 21 -6.37 1.36 7.29
C ALA A 21 -6.83 0.28 6.30
N THR A 22 -6.04 0.05 5.24
CA THR A 22 -6.31 -0.98 4.23
C THR A 22 -6.24 -2.38 4.84
N ALA A 23 -5.20 -2.68 5.63
CA ALA A 23 -5.08 -3.96 6.34
C ALA A 23 -6.28 -4.22 7.26
N HIS A 24 -6.67 -3.21 8.05
CA HIS A 24 -7.81 -3.32 8.93
C HIS A 24 -9.13 -3.54 8.17
N SER A 25 -9.32 -2.91 7.01
CA SER A 25 -10.50 -3.16 6.17
C SER A 25 -10.56 -4.57 5.58
N HIS A 26 -9.42 -5.25 5.47
CA HIS A 26 -9.33 -6.66 5.08
C HIS A 26 -9.40 -7.63 6.26
N GLY A 27 -9.63 -7.14 7.48
CA GLY A 27 -9.70 -7.96 8.69
C GLY A 27 -8.34 -8.43 9.21
N LEU A 28 -7.25 -7.82 8.73
CA LEU A 28 -5.88 -8.13 9.15
C LEU A 28 -5.40 -7.15 10.22
N GLU A 29 -4.84 -7.70 11.29
CA GLU A 29 -4.25 -6.91 12.39
C GLU A 29 -2.85 -6.38 12.03
N THR A 30 -2.17 -7.03 11.08
CA THR A 30 -0.81 -6.69 10.65
C THR A 30 -0.81 -6.00 9.29
N THR A 31 0.07 -5.01 9.13
CA THR A 31 0.28 -4.32 7.85
C THR A 31 1.48 -4.93 7.14
N GLY A 32 1.23 -5.71 6.09
CA GLY A 32 2.29 -6.22 5.20
C GLY A 32 2.64 -5.29 4.04
N VAL A 33 3.57 -5.73 3.19
CA VAL A 33 4.15 -4.93 2.10
C VAL A 33 3.14 -4.63 0.99
N GLU A 34 2.20 -5.53 0.77
CA GLU A 34 1.08 -5.40 -0.15
C GLU A 34 0.14 -4.25 0.23
N HIS A 35 -0.12 -4.05 1.53
CA HIS A 35 -0.92 -2.92 2.01
C HIS A 35 -0.19 -1.60 1.80
N VAL A 36 1.14 -1.60 2.02
CA VAL A 36 1.99 -0.44 1.73
C VAL A 36 2.00 -0.15 0.24
N PHE A 37 2.09 -1.18 -0.60
CA PHE A 37 2.09 -1.01 -2.05
C PHE A 37 0.73 -0.51 -2.57
N LEU A 38 -0.40 -1.03 -2.06
CA LEU A 38 -1.74 -0.49 -2.33
C LEU A 38 -1.85 0.98 -1.94
N ALA A 39 -1.32 1.37 -0.78
CA ALA A 39 -1.30 2.75 -0.33
C ALA A 39 -0.42 3.65 -1.20
N ILE A 40 0.73 3.14 -1.68
CA ILE A 40 1.57 3.85 -2.66
C ILE A 40 0.78 4.09 -3.95
N LEU A 41 0.15 3.04 -4.52
CA LEU A 41 -0.65 3.17 -5.74
C LEU A 41 -1.80 4.18 -5.60
N ALA A 42 -2.33 4.35 -4.38
CA ALA A 42 -3.37 5.34 -4.07
C ALA A 42 -2.84 6.77 -3.84
N GLU A 43 -1.52 6.97 -3.71
CA GLU A 43 -0.89 8.28 -3.56
C GLU A 43 -0.31 8.76 -4.92
N PRO A 44 -1.04 9.59 -5.68
CA PRO A 44 -0.66 9.98 -7.04
C PRO A 44 0.64 10.79 -7.11
N HIS A 45 1.01 11.46 -6.01
CA HIS A 45 2.25 12.25 -5.94
C HIS A 45 3.45 11.45 -5.42
N ALA A 46 3.29 10.18 -5.05
CA ALA A 46 4.43 9.33 -4.70
C ALA A 46 5.27 9.06 -5.95
N ILE A 47 6.60 9.12 -5.79
CA ILE A 47 7.54 8.88 -6.90
C ILE A 47 7.32 7.50 -7.56
N PRO A 48 7.14 6.38 -6.81
CA PRO A 48 6.85 5.09 -7.43
C PRO A 48 5.59 5.12 -8.31
N THR A 49 4.52 5.77 -7.83
CA THR A 49 3.26 5.92 -8.57
C THR A 49 3.47 6.73 -9.83
N GLN A 50 4.20 7.86 -9.76
CA GLN A 50 4.53 8.66 -10.94
C GLN A 50 5.38 7.88 -11.96
N VAL A 51 6.32 7.04 -11.51
CA VAL A 51 7.12 6.17 -12.38
C VAL A 51 6.25 5.12 -13.08
N LEU A 52 5.35 4.46 -12.34
CA LEU A 52 4.41 3.48 -12.90
C LEU A 52 3.45 4.13 -13.91
N THR A 53 2.95 5.34 -13.61
CA THR A 53 2.12 6.11 -14.54
C THR A 53 2.88 6.47 -15.81
N ARG A 54 4.11 6.99 -15.71
CA ARG A 54 4.93 7.37 -16.87
C ARG A 54 5.30 6.18 -17.76
N THR A 55 5.45 5.00 -17.18
CA THR A 55 5.78 3.77 -17.91
C THR A 55 4.55 3.04 -18.47
N GLY A 56 3.34 3.55 -18.22
CA GLY A 56 2.09 2.91 -18.62
C GLY A 56 1.76 1.63 -17.85
N ARG A 57 2.50 1.35 -16.77
CA ARG A 57 2.39 0.11 -15.98
C ARG A 57 1.41 0.22 -14.80
N ILE A 58 0.80 1.38 -14.60
CA ILE A 58 -0.14 1.58 -13.50
C ILE A 58 -1.55 1.07 -13.81
N ASN A 59 -1.91 0.98 -15.09
CA ASN A 59 -3.23 0.53 -15.53
C ASN A 59 -3.42 -0.94 -15.17
N GLY A 60 -4.48 -1.29 -14.45
CA GLY A 60 -4.78 -2.67 -14.02
C GLY A 60 -3.93 -3.18 -12.85
N LEU A 61 -2.78 -2.56 -12.54
CA LEU A 61 -1.86 -3.05 -11.51
C LEU A 61 -2.48 -3.19 -10.11
N ARG A 62 -3.43 -2.29 -9.77
CA ARG A 62 -4.18 -2.40 -8.51
C ARG A 62 -5.05 -3.66 -8.51
N ASP A 63 -5.73 -3.93 -9.61
CA ASP A 63 -6.65 -5.06 -9.73
C ASP A 63 -5.86 -6.37 -9.76
N ASP A 64 -4.75 -6.43 -10.51
CA ASP A 64 -3.82 -7.56 -10.52
C ASP A 64 -3.31 -7.88 -9.09
N LEU A 65 -2.94 -6.84 -8.34
CA LEU A 65 -2.50 -7.01 -6.96
C LEU A 65 -3.62 -7.56 -6.08
N LEU A 66 -4.84 -7.03 -6.18
CA LEU A 66 -5.98 -7.53 -5.42
C LEU A 66 -6.34 -8.97 -5.81
N GLU A 67 -6.19 -9.35 -7.08
CA GLU A 67 -6.37 -10.73 -7.53
C GLU A 67 -5.36 -11.67 -6.87
N VAL A 68 -4.08 -11.30 -6.85
CA VAL A 68 -3.02 -12.07 -6.18
C VAL A 68 -3.29 -12.19 -4.68
N LEU A 69 -3.72 -11.11 -4.02
CA LEU A 69 -4.04 -11.14 -2.59
C LEU A 69 -5.24 -12.03 -2.24
N ASN A 70 -6.20 -12.14 -3.16
CA ASN A 70 -7.35 -13.02 -2.99
C ASN A 70 -7.08 -14.47 -3.42
N SER A 71 -5.93 -14.74 -4.03
CA SER A 71 -5.52 -16.07 -4.45
C SER A 71 -5.13 -16.97 -3.27
N ASP A 72 -5.27 -18.27 -3.45
CA ASP A 72 -4.92 -19.26 -2.42
C ASP A 72 -3.42 -19.27 -2.09
N LEU A 73 -2.58 -18.78 -3.01
CA LEU A 73 -1.12 -18.67 -2.81
C LEU A 73 -0.76 -17.65 -1.72
N TYR A 74 -1.52 -16.57 -1.60
CA TYR A 74 -1.27 -15.54 -0.61
C TYR A 74 -1.77 -15.94 0.79
N ARG A 75 -2.93 -16.60 0.87
CA ARG A 75 -3.49 -17.09 2.16
C ARG A 75 -2.60 -18.13 2.84
N GLN A 76 -1.82 -18.89 2.09
CA GLN A 76 -0.94 -19.94 2.63
C GLN A 76 0.43 -19.41 3.13
N GLY A 77 0.83 -18.19 2.77
CA GLY A 77 2.16 -17.66 3.06
C GLY A 77 2.24 -16.64 4.20
N THR A 78 1.11 -16.31 4.82
CA THR A 78 1.00 -15.22 5.82
C THR A 78 0.54 -15.67 7.21
N GLU A 79 0.42 -16.98 7.43
CA GLU A 79 0.22 -17.59 8.77
C GLU A 79 1.50 -18.26 9.30
#